data_AF-A0A3D8WZY3-F1
#
_entry.id   AF-A0A3D8WZY3-F1
#
_cell.length_a   1.000
_cell.length_b   1.000
_cell.length_c   1.000
_cell.angle_alpha   90.00
_cell.angle_beta   90.00
_cell.angle_gamma   90.00
#
_symmetry.space_group_name_H-M   'P 1'
#
loop_
_entity.id
_entity.type
_entity.pdbx_description
1 polymer ?
#
loop_
_entity_poly.entity_id
_entity_poly.type
_entity_poly.pdbx_seq_one_letter_code
_entity_poly.pdbx_strand_id
1 'polypeptide(L)'
;MSLREELLAQEYDERTKPRGFVYFTDTDGQVVAKTCRKCRELKHSKNYHYKSDGFGQLGPYCRACVSVRDRDYYIKNRERVKQVKNAYYHRKRSEQLSFNLFGDNE
;
A
#
# COMPACT_ATOMS: atom_id res chain seq x y z
N MET A 1 0.97 1.22 -27.25
CA MET A 1 -0.31 0.71 -26.73
C MET A 1 -0.54 1.32 -25.37
N SER A 2 -1.72 1.89 -25.14
CA SER A 2 -2.12 2.30 -23.80
C SER A 2 -2.57 1.09 -22.99
N LEU A 3 -2.43 1.14 -21.66
CA LEU A 3 -2.91 0.06 -20.78
C LEU A 3 -4.41 -0.26 -21.03
N ARG A 4 -5.20 0.75 -21.38
CA ARG A 4 -6.61 0.58 -21.70
C ARG A 4 -6.80 -0.31 -22.94
N GLU A 5 -6.06 -0.05 -24.01
CA GLU A 5 -6.09 -0.86 -25.24
C GLU A 5 -5.65 -2.30 -24.97
N GLU A 6 -4.61 -2.49 -24.16
CA GLU A 6 -4.12 -3.83 -23.81
C GLU A 6 -5.17 -4.65 -23.03
N LEU A 7 -5.92 -4.00 -22.14
CA LEU A 7 -6.97 -4.65 -21.37
C LEU A 7 -8.20 -4.99 -22.23
N LEU A 8 -8.56 -4.09 -23.16
CA LEU A 8 -9.65 -4.35 -24.11
C LEU A 8 -9.29 -5.47 -25.09
N ALA A 9 -8.02 -5.55 -25.53
CA ALA A 9 -7.53 -6.64 -26.38
C ALA A 9 -7.53 -8.01 -25.66
N GLN A 10 -7.49 -8.01 -24.33
CA GLN A 10 -7.62 -9.21 -23.48
C GLN A 10 -9.08 -9.50 -23.10
N GLU A 11 -10.04 -8.84 -23.74
CA GLU A 11 -11.49 -9.03 -23.52
C GLU A 11 -11.97 -8.74 -22.09
N TYR A 12 -11.26 -7.88 -21.34
CA TYR A 12 -11.74 -7.42 -20.05
C TYR A 12 -12.86 -6.39 -20.17
N ASP A 13 -13.83 -6.47 -19.26
CA ASP A 13 -14.96 -5.56 -19.19
C ASP A 13 -14.57 -4.19 -18.63
N GLU A 14 -14.65 -3.15 -19.44
CA GLU A 14 -14.52 -1.77 -18.96
C GLU A 14 -15.81 -1.30 -18.28
N ARG A 15 -15.68 -0.80 -17.06
CA ARG A 15 -16.79 -0.22 -16.29
C ARG A 15 -16.41 1.16 -15.75
N THR A 16 -17.40 2.03 -15.71
CA THR A 16 -17.24 3.41 -15.20
C THR A 16 -18.19 3.67 -14.05
N LYS A 17 -17.67 4.24 -12.95
CA LYS A 17 -18.45 4.77 -11.82
C LYS A 17 -18.55 6.30 -11.90
N PRO A 18 -19.48 6.92 -11.14
CA PRO A 18 -19.60 8.38 -11.07
C PRO A 18 -18.25 9.06 -10.79
N ARG A 19 -18.10 10.29 -11.31
CA ARG A 19 -16.86 11.08 -11.25
C ARG A 19 -15.70 10.52 -12.09
N GLY A 20 -16.01 9.74 -13.13
CA GLY A 20 -15.02 9.26 -14.11
C GLY A 20 -14.08 8.18 -13.57
N PHE A 21 -14.52 7.40 -12.57
CA PHE A 21 -13.71 6.31 -12.05
C PHE A 21 -13.85 5.09 -12.96
N VAL A 22 -12.81 4.82 -13.75
CA VAL A 22 -12.73 3.69 -14.66
C VAL A 22 -12.05 2.50 -13.97
N TYR A 23 -12.59 1.31 -14.21
CA TYR A 23 -12.03 0.05 -13.74
C TYR A 23 -12.37 -1.08 -14.72
N PHE A 24 -11.57 -2.13 -14.68
CA PHE A 24 -11.71 -3.31 -15.51
C PHE A 24 -11.95 -4.53 -14.63
N THR A 25 -12.83 -5.41 -15.08
CA THR A 25 -13.14 -6.69 -14.42
C THR A 25 -12.88 -7.86 -15.34
N ASP A 26 -12.47 -8.98 -14.74
CA ASP A 26 -12.41 -10.29 -15.38
C ASP A 26 -13.82 -10.91 -15.49
N THR A 27 -13.91 -12.01 -16.21
CA THR A 27 -15.06 -12.94 -16.31
C THR A 27 -15.57 -13.39 -14.94
N ASP A 28 -14.67 -13.58 -13.97
CA ASP A 28 -14.99 -13.88 -12.56
C ASP A 28 -15.49 -12.66 -11.76
N GLY A 29 -15.59 -11.48 -12.39
CA GLY A 29 -15.95 -10.22 -11.74
C GLY A 29 -14.82 -9.61 -10.89
N GLN A 30 -13.61 -10.17 -10.93
CA GLN A 30 -12.46 -9.67 -10.18
C GLN A 30 -11.86 -8.42 -10.83
N VAL A 31 -11.51 -7.42 -10.02
CA VAL A 31 -10.96 -6.15 -10.53
C VAL A 31 -9.49 -6.33 -10.95
N VAL A 32 -9.23 -6.29 -12.25
CA VAL A 32 -7.88 -6.47 -12.84
C VAL A 32 -7.11 -5.16 -12.99
N ALA A 33 -7.82 -4.04 -13.16
CA ALA A 33 -7.23 -2.71 -13.23
C ALA A 33 -8.22 -1.65 -12.75
N LYS A 34 -7.70 -0.55 -12.22
CA LYS A 34 -8.52 0.59 -11.82
C LYS A 34 -7.74 1.89 -11.80
N THR A 35 -8.49 2.99 -11.88
CA THR A 35 -7.94 4.34 -11.77
C THR A 35 -7.53 4.69 -10.34
N CYS A 36 -6.33 5.24 -10.18
CA CYS A 36 -5.82 5.67 -8.88
C CYS A 36 -6.55 6.94 -8.42
N ARG A 37 -7.05 6.99 -7.18
CA ARG A 37 -7.75 8.19 -6.68
C ARG A 37 -6.85 9.40 -6.46
N LYS A 38 -5.52 9.22 -6.45
CA LYS A 38 -4.55 10.30 -6.25
C LYS A 38 -4.01 10.86 -7.58
N CYS A 39 -3.39 10.01 -8.40
CA CYS A 39 -2.80 10.44 -9.68
C CYS A 39 -3.75 10.35 -10.88
N ARG A 40 -4.95 9.76 -10.73
CA ARG A 40 -5.97 9.59 -11.79
C ARG A 40 -5.53 8.76 -13.00
N GLU A 41 -4.43 8.03 -12.88
CA GLU A 41 -3.97 7.09 -13.92
C GLU A 41 -4.60 5.71 -13.73
N LEU A 42 -4.93 5.06 -14.86
CA LEU A 42 -5.33 3.66 -14.91
C LEU A 42 -4.10 2.77 -14.64
N LYS A 43 -4.22 1.84 -13.70
CA LYS A 43 -3.14 0.89 -13.35
C LYS A 43 -3.72 -0.48 -13.04
N HIS A 44 -2.94 -1.53 -13.32
CA HIS A 44 -3.26 -2.89 -12.88
C HIS A 44 -3.42 -3.01 -11.36
N SER A 45 -4.21 -3.99 -10.93
CA SER A 45 -4.45 -4.36 -9.54
C SER A 45 -3.15 -4.59 -8.75
N LYS A 46 -2.14 -5.22 -9.37
CA LYS A 46 -0.81 -5.46 -8.78
C LYS A 46 -0.09 -4.17 -8.31
N ASN A 47 -0.44 -3.02 -8.89
CA ASN A 47 0.11 -1.72 -8.52
C ASN A 47 -0.61 -1.08 -7.32
N TYR A 48 -1.48 -1.80 -6.64
CA TYR A 48 -2.16 -1.38 -5.42
C TYR A 48 -1.77 -2.30 -4.26
N HIS A 49 -2.00 -1.82 -3.03
CA HIS A 49 -1.91 -2.66 -1.84
C HIS A 49 -3.23 -3.37 -1.62
N TYR A 50 -3.16 -4.60 -1.10
CA TYR A 50 -4.35 -5.32 -0.65
C TYR A 50 -5.03 -4.57 0.50
N LYS A 51 -6.37 -4.53 0.47
CA LYS A 51 -7.18 -3.94 1.53
C LYS A 51 -8.54 -4.65 1.54
N SER A 52 -8.88 -5.35 2.62
CA SER A 52 -10.09 -6.18 2.70
C SER A 52 -11.39 -5.39 2.47
N ASP A 53 -11.47 -4.16 2.97
CA ASP A 53 -12.59 -3.22 2.80
C ASP A 53 -12.47 -2.33 1.54
N GLY A 54 -11.44 -2.56 0.71
CA GLY A 54 -11.17 -1.78 -0.48
C GLY A 54 -12.01 -2.19 -1.68
N PHE A 55 -12.24 -1.26 -2.60
CA PHE A 55 -12.87 -1.59 -3.89
C PHE A 55 -12.00 -2.58 -4.67
N GLY A 56 -12.54 -3.76 -4.93
CA GLY A 56 -11.83 -4.90 -5.52
C GLY A 56 -10.79 -5.52 -4.59
N GLN A 57 -10.93 -5.35 -3.27
CA GLN A 57 -9.92 -5.70 -2.26
C GLN A 57 -8.60 -4.95 -2.42
N LEU A 58 -8.66 -3.76 -3.03
CA LEU A 58 -7.49 -2.92 -3.32
C LEU A 58 -7.62 -1.55 -2.65
N GLY A 59 -6.52 -1.05 -2.12
CA GLY A 59 -6.41 0.31 -1.60
C GLY A 59 -6.77 1.39 -2.65
N PRO A 60 -7.18 2.59 -2.22
CA PRO A 60 -7.61 3.66 -3.14
C PRO A 60 -6.47 4.30 -3.94
N TYR A 61 -5.23 4.15 -3.48
CA TYR A 61 -4.04 4.76 -4.05
C TYR A 61 -3.05 3.70 -4.53
N CYS A 62 -2.41 3.96 -5.68
CA CYS A 62 -1.37 3.09 -6.19
C CYS A 62 -0.13 3.12 -5.28
N ARG A 63 0.67 2.05 -5.33
CA ARG A 63 1.91 1.88 -4.55
C ARG A 63 2.86 3.06 -4.68
N ALA A 64 2.99 3.64 -5.88
CA ALA A 64 3.82 4.82 -6.11
C ALA A 64 3.32 6.05 -5.31
N CYS A 65 2.01 6.33 -5.34
CA CYS A 65 1.43 7.43 -4.55
C CYS A 65 1.56 7.19 -3.04
N VAL A 66 1.42 5.94 -2.59
CA VAL A 66 1.64 5.56 -1.19
C VAL A 66 3.10 5.77 -0.80
N SER A 67 4.04 5.33 -1.62
CA SER A 67 5.48 5.52 -1.39
C SER A 67 5.87 6.99 -1.23
N VAL A 68 5.35 7.87 -2.11
CA VAL A 68 5.58 9.31 -2.01
C VAL A 68 5.00 9.87 -0.70
N ARG A 69 3.75 9.53 -0.39
CA ARG A 69 3.10 9.96 0.85
C ARG A 69 3.88 9.53 2.09
N ASP A 70 4.36 8.30 2.13
CA ASP A 70 5.06 7.74 3.28
C ASP A 70 6.46 8.38 3.43
N ARG A 71 7.14 8.67 2.31
CA ARG A 71 8.37 9.48 2.29
C ARG A 71 8.14 10.88 2.86
N ASP A 72 7.11 11.58 2.37
CA ASP A 72 6.78 12.93 2.84
C ASP A 72 6.43 12.94 4.33
N TYR A 73 5.71 11.92 4.80
CA TYR A 73 5.42 11.75 6.22
C TYR A 73 6.70 11.62 7.05
N TYR A 74 7.64 10.78 6.61
CA TYR A 74 8.92 10.58 7.30
C TYR A 74 9.75 11.86 7.35
N ILE A 75 9.81 12.61 6.24
CA ILE A 75 10.55 13.88 6.18
C ILE A 75 9.94 14.89 7.16
N LYS A 76 8.61 15.07 7.14
CA LYS A 76 7.92 16.02 8.01
C LYS A 76 7.98 15.65 9.49
N ASN A 77 8.04 14.36 9.81
CA ASN A 77 8.00 13.86 11.20
C ASN A 77 9.33 13.27 11.65
N ARG A 78 10.44 13.65 11.00
CA ARG A 78 11.74 13.00 11.20
C ARG A 78 12.14 12.89 12.67
N GLU A 79 12.02 13.98 13.42
CA GLU A 79 12.36 14.02 14.85
C GLU A 79 11.45 13.12 15.69
N ARG A 80 10.14 13.18 15.46
CA ARG A 80 9.17 12.30 16.13
C ARG A 80 9.47 10.82 15.85
N VAL A 81 9.73 10.47 14.60
CA VAL A 81 10.04 9.08 14.23
C VAL A 81 11.36 8.62 14.87
N LYS A 82 12.36 9.50 14.94
CA LYS A 82 13.64 9.22 15.62
C LYS A 82 13.44 8.97 17.12
N GLN A 83 12.65 9.80 17.80
CA GLN A 83 12.34 9.63 19.22
C GLN A 83 11.64 8.28 19.49
N VAL A 84 10.63 7.93 18.70
CA VAL A 84 9.91 6.66 18.83
C VAL A 84 10.85 5.47 18.60
N LYS A 85 11.70 5.53 17.57
CA LYS A 85 12.70 4.47 17.30
C LYS A 85 13.70 4.33 18.45
N ASN A 86 14.24 5.43 18.97
CA ASN A 86 15.16 5.39 20.09
C ASN A 86 14.51 4.76 21.33
N ALA A 87 13.28 5.17 21.66
CA ALA A 87 12.54 4.61 22.79
C ALA A 87 12.27 3.10 22.64
N TYR A 88 12.07 2.62 21.41
CA TYR A 88 11.96 1.18 21.12
C TYR A 88 13.29 0.45 21.36
N TYR A 89 14.40 0.97 20.82
CA TYR A 89 15.71 0.34 20.99
C TYR A 89 16.19 0.35 22.44
N HIS A 90 15.93 1.42 23.20
CA HIS A 90 16.25 1.45 24.62
C HIS A 90 15.48 0.37 25.41
N ARG A 91 14.19 0.18 25.13
CA ARG A 91 13.39 -0.91 25.73
C ARG A 91 13.89 -2.29 25.37
N LYS A 92 14.15 -2.55 24.08
CA LYS A 92 14.66 -3.85 23.63
C LYS A 92 16.04 -4.16 24.22
N ARG A 93 16.91 -3.16 24.34
CA ARG A 93 18.23 -3.30 24.97
C ARG A 93 18.12 -3.60 26.45
N SER A 94 17.20 -2.95 27.18
CA SER A 94 16.97 -3.26 28.59
C SER A 94 16.39 -4.66 28.79
N GLU A 95 15.49 -5.10 27.92
CA GLU A 95 14.94 -6.47 27.93
C GLU A 95 16.04 -7.51 27.70
N GLN A 96 16.88 -7.30 26.68
CA GLN A 96 18.04 -8.18 26.43
C GLN A 96 19.03 -8.18 27.60
N LEU A 97 19.34 -7.02 28.18
CA LEU A 97 20.20 -6.94 29.37
C LEU A 97 19.60 -7.67 30.57
N SER A 98 18.29 -7.50 30.81
CA SER A 98 17.60 -8.21 31.89
C SER A 98 17.61 -9.72 31.66
N PHE A 99 17.34 -10.17 30.43
CA PHE A 99 17.39 -11.58 30.08
C PHE A 99 18.79 -12.17 30.29
N ASN A 100 19.85 -11.44 29.91
CA ASN A 100 21.23 -11.87 30.10
C ASN A 100 21.67 -11.83 31.59
N LEU A 101 21.14 -10.91 32.40
CA LEU A 101 21.47 -10.81 33.83
C LEU A 101 20.77 -11.87 34.70
N PHE A 102 19.64 -12.41 34.23
CA PHE A 102 18.87 -13.43 34.94
C PHE A 102 18.90 -14.81 34.26
N GLY A 103 19.61 -14.95 33.13
CA GLY A 103 19.71 -16.18 32.34
C GLY A 103 20.85 -17.13 32.72
N ASP A 104 21.78 -16.70 33.57
CA ASP A 104 22.92 -17.51 34.04
C ASP A 104 22.68 -18.03 35.47
N ASN A 105 21.59 -18.77 35.68
CA ASN A 105 21.38 -19.57 36.90
C ASN A 105 20.82 -20.97 36.52
N GLU A 106 21.66 -21.80 35.91
CA GLU A 106 21.56 -23.28 35.97
C GLU A 106 22.96 -23.87 36.18
#